data_AF-A0A969LLJ1-F1
#
_entry.id   AF-A0A969LLJ1-F1
#
_cell.length_a   1.000
_cell.length_b   1.000
_cell.length_c   1.000
_cell.angle_alpha   90.00
_cell.angle_beta   90.00
_cell.angle_gamma   90.00
#
_symmetry.space_group_name_H-M   'P 1'
#
loop_
_entity.id
_entity.type
_entity.pdbx_description
1 polymer ?
#
loop_
_entity_poly.entity_id
_entity_poly.type
_entity_poly.pdbx_seq_one_letter_code
_entity_poly.pdbx_strand_id
1 'polypeptide(L)'
;MTQFSSALSEIRKLAPDQVEATLHVAIIMDGNGRWARARGLPRTMGHRQGVEAARKVIKAAAEGGVTHLTLFGFSSENWKRPRAEVQFLMGLLRSYLQRNVEELHDAGIRLSVIGERDALPADIVDLIADAERLTRDNAGLALTIALNYGAAPTSSRRPRRLAARVEAGMLAPDEIDGGRVRRASLHRGLPDPDLMIRT
;
A
#
# COMPACT_ATOMS: atom_id res chain seq x y z
N MET A 1 10.40 17.40 -6.01
CA MET A 1 10.43 16.62 -7.26
C MET A 1 11.86 16.26 -7.66
N THR A 2 12.83 17.17 -7.53
CA THR A 2 14.24 16.95 -7.92
C THR A 2 14.95 15.77 -7.22
N GLN A 3 14.65 15.50 -5.95
CA GLN A 3 15.28 14.40 -5.19
C GLN A 3 14.82 13.00 -5.61
N PHE A 4 13.56 12.81 -6.01
CA PHE A 4 13.05 11.48 -6.37
C PHE A 4 13.55 11.03 -7.75
N SER A 5 13.53 11.95 -8.72
CA SER A 5 14.12 11.72 -10.05
C SER A 5 15.63 11.47 -9.98
N SER A 6 16.34 12.22 -9.12
CA SER A 6 17.76 11.98 -8.83
C SER A 6 18.01 10.59 -8.23
N ALA A 7 17.22 10.17 -7.23
CA ALA A 7 17.34 8.85 -6.62
C ALA A 7 17.10 7.70 -7.61
N LEU A 8 16.10 7.82 -8.49
CA LEU A 8 15.85 6.83 -9.55
C LEU A 8 17.01 6.75 -10.55
N SER A 9 17.62 7.90 -10.88
CA SER A 9 18.80 7.94 -11.74
C SER A 9 20.01 7.23 -11.13
N GLU A 10 20.21 7.34 -9.81
CA GLU A 10 21.30 6.68 -9.09
C GLU A 10 21.07 5.16 -8.98
N ILE A 11 19.84 4.71 -8.76
CA ILE A 11 19.50 3.28 -8.75
C ILE A 11 19.83 2.62 -10.10
N ARG A 12 19.51 3.29 -11.22
CA ARG A 12 19.86 2.79 -12.56
C ARG A 12 21.36 2.69 -12.79
N LYS A 13 22.16 3.58 -12.20
CA LYS A 13 23.63 3.53 -12.31
C LYS A 13 24.23 2.39 -11.48
N LEU A 14 23.61 2.04 -10.35
CA LEU A 14 24.10 0.99 -9.45
C LEU A 14 23.81 -0.43 -9.95
N ALA A 15 22.84 -0.61 -10.85
CA ALA A 15 22.48 -1.91 -11.42
C ALA A 15 22.14 -1.81 -12.93
N PRO A 16 23.12 -1.47 -13.79
CA PRO A 16 22.90 -1.22 -15.22
C PRO A 16 22.42 -2.46 -16.01
N ASP A 17 22.73 -3.66 -15.53
CA ASP A 17 22.33 -4.92 -16.18
C ASP A 17 20.97 -5.46 -15.70
N GLN A 18 20.33 -4.81 -14.72
CA GLN A 18 18.98 -5.13 -14.22
C GLN A 18 17.90 -4.28 -14.90
N VAL A 19 18.23 -3.56 -15.98
CA VAL A 19 17.38 -2.49 -16.55
C VAL A 19 16.21 -3.02 -17.41
N GLU A 20 16.09 -4.34 -17.61
CA GLU A 20 14.85 -4.98 -18.07
C GLU A 20 13.95 -5.48 -16.93
N ALA A 21 14.44 -5.43 -15.68
CA ALA A 21 13.80 -6.04 -14.52
C ALA A 21 12.95 -5.05 -13.72
N THR A 22 11.83 -5.56 -13.22
CA THR A 22 10.90 -4.89 -12.30
C THR A 22 11.60 -4.00 -11.26
N LEU A 23 11.33 -2.69 -11.29
CA LEU A 23 11.68 -1.76 -10.21
C LEU A 23 10.50 -1.59 -9.24
N HIS A 24 10.68 -1.98 -7.99
CA HIS A 24 9.70 -1.87 -6.92
C HIS A 24 10.16 -0.89 -5.83
N VAL A 25 9.38 0.17 -5.64
CA VAL A 25 9.59 1.16 -4.57
C VAL A 25 8.50 1.04 -3.51
N ALA A 26 8.89 0.96 -2.24
CA ALA A 26 7.98 0.94 -1.09
C ALA A 26 8.15 2.21 -0.24
N ILE A 27 7.05 2.88 0.13
CA ILE A 27 7.08 4.18 0.81
C ILE A 27 6.21 4.17 2.06
N ILE A 28 6.84 4.41 3.22
CA ILE A 28 6.17 4.69 4.48
C ILE A 28 5.92 6.20 4.58
N MET A 29 4.65 6.59 4.41
CA MET A 29 4.20 7.99 4.44
C MET A 29 3.99 8.49 5.88
N ASP A 30 5.08 8.64 6.64
CA ASP A 30 5.05 9.24 7.98
C ASP A 30 5.29 10.76 7.92
N GLY A 31 4.99 11.46 9.02
CA GLY A 31 5.27 12.88 9.18
C GLY A 31 4.07 13.82 9.04
N ASN A 32 2.91 13.35 8.51
CA ASN A 32 1.70 14.17 8.33
C ASN A 32 1.28 14.94 9.60
N GLY A 33 1.28 14.25 10.74
CA GLY A 33 0.95 14.87 12.02
C GLY A 33 1.99 15.89 12.51
N ARG A 34 3.29 15.64 12.27
CA ARG A 34 4.37 16.57 12.59
C ARG A 34 4.29 17.83 11.71
N TRP A 35 4.04 17.63 10.41
CA TRP A 35 3.86 18.71 9.43
C TRP A 35 2.71 19.66 9.82
N ALA A 36 1.58 19.12 10.27
CA ALA A 36 0.44 19.92 10.72
C ALA A 36 0.77 20.71 11.99
N ARG A 37 1.37 20.04 12.99
CA ARG A 37 1.77 20.67 14.25
C ARG A 37 2.73 21.84 14.04
N ALA A 38 3.73 21.66 13.16
CA ALA A 38 4.70 22.71 12.85
C ALA A 38 4.07 23.97 12.23
N ARG A 39 2.82 23.89 11.78
CA ARG A 39 2.06 24.99 11.16
C ARG A 39 0.87 25.45 12.01
N GLY A 40 0.74 24.95 13.25
CA GLY A 40 -0.42 25.24 14.09
C GLY A 40 -1.74 24.68 13.55
N LEU A 41 -1.68 23.68 12.65
CA LEU A 41 -2.87 23.11 12.00
C LEU A 41 -3.34 21.82 12.70
N PRO A 42 -4.63 21.48 12.61
CA PRO A 42 -5.13 20.18 13.02
C PRO A 42 -4.45 19.04 12.27
N ARG A 43 -4.24 17.89 12.94
CA ARG A 43 -3.62 16.69 12.33
C ARG A 43 -4.33 16.22 11.05
N THR A 44 -5.64 16.40 10.98
CA THR A 44 -6.49 16.10 9.83
C THR A 44 -6.05 16.86 8.57
N MET A 45 -5.56 18.10 8.69
CA MET A 45 -4.98 18.86 7.57
C MET A 45 -3.67 18.24 7.09
N GLY A 46 -2.86 17.70 8.00
CA GLY A 46 -1.67 16.94 7.64
C GLY A 46 -2.01 15.69 6.84
N HIS A 47 -3.06 14.96 7.23
CA HIS A 47 -3.51 13.77 6.49
C HIS A 47 -4.03 14.11 5.09
N ARG A 48 -4.75 15.23 4.92
CA ARG A 48 -5.14 15.73 3.59
C ARG A 48 -3.93 16.03 2.71
N GLN A 49 -2.90 16.68 3.26
CA GLN A 49 -1.64 16.90 2.55
C GLN A 49 -0.93 15.60 2.22
N GLY A 50 -1.02 14.58 3.08
CA GLY A 50 -0.53 13.24 2.80
C GLY A 50 -1.18 12.62 1.56
N VAL A 51 -2.49 12.77 1.38
CA VAL A 51 -3.20 12.30 0.17
C VAL A 51 -2.71 13.01 -1.08
N GLU A 52 -2.56 14.33 -1.03
CA GLU A 52 -2.03 15.10 -2.17
C GLU A 52 -0.57 14.74 -2.50
N ALA A 53 0.24 14.48 -1.48
CA ALA A 53 1.60 13.99 -1.65
C ALA A 53 1.61 12.59 -2.31
N ALA A 54 0.73 11.68 -1.88
CA ALA A 54 0.59 10.36 -2.48
C ALA A 54 0.23 10.44 -3.98
N ARG A 55 -0.72 11.30 -4.37
CA ARG A 55 -1.07 11.52 -5.79
C ARG A 55 0.15 11.96 -6.62
N LYS A 56 0.94 12.91 -6.11
CA LYS A 56 2.15 13.39 -6.79
C LYS A 56 3.20 12.29 -6.92
N VAL A 57 3.36 11.46 -5.89
CA VAL A 57 4.30 10.34 -5.89
C VAL A 57 3.87 9.27 -6.88
N ILE A 58 2.58 8.91 -6.93
CA ILE A 58 2.05 7.93 -7.90
C ILE A 58 2.33 8.39 -9.33
N LYS A 59 2.01 9.65 -9.64
CA LYS A 59 2.29 10.25 -10.95
C LYS A 59 3.78 10.21 -11.29
N ALA A 60 4.63 10.68 -10.37
CA ALA A 60 6.08 10.69 -10.58
C ALA A 60 6.68 9.28 -10.71
N ALA A 61 6.14 8.28 -10.02
CA ALA A 61 6.55 6.89 -10.13
C ALA A 61 6.21 6.32 -11.50
N ALA A 62 4.97 6.56 -11.98
CA ALA A 62 4.54 6.14 -13.30
C ALA A 62 5.39 6.77 -14.42
N GLU A 63 5.67 8.08 -14.33
CA GLU A 63 6.52 8.80 -15.28
C GLU A 63 8.01 8.41 -15.16
N GLY A 64 8.44 8.01 -13.96
CA GLY A 64 9.84 7.67 -13.64
C GLY A 64 10.25 6.24 -13.97
N GLY A 65 9.36 5.44 -14.56
CA GLY A 65 9.64 4.04 -14.91
C GLY A 65 9.65 3.08 -13.71
N VAL A 66 9.02 3.46 -12.59
CA VAL A 66 8.74 2.52 -11.50
C VAL A 66 7.67 1.54 -11.97
N THR A 67 7.91 0.25 -11.81
CA THR A 67 6.96 -0.80 -12.24
C THR A 67 5.99 -1.15 -11.12
N HIS A 68 6.46 -1.13 -9.87
CA HIS A 68 5.66 -1.43 -8.68
C HIS A 68 5.86 -0.34 -7.64
N LEU A 69 4.77 0.19 -7.11
CA LEU A 69 4.80 1.18 -6.03
C LEU A 69 3.94 0.69 -4.87
N THR A 70 4.53 0.49 -3.70
CA THR A 70 3.79 0.18 -2.47
C THR A 70 3.72 1.40 -1.55
N LEU A 71 2.52 1.86 -1.22
CA LEU A 71 2.28 2.94 -0.26
C LEU A 71 1.69 2.40 1.03
N PHE A 72 2.33 2.67 2.16
CA PHE A 72 1.79 2.34 3.48
C PHE A 72 0.81 3.43 3.94
N GLY A 73 -0.48 3.19 3.72
CA GLY A 73 -1.54 4.17 3.96
C GLY A 73 -2.11 4.14 5.38
N PHE A 74 -2.24 2.95 5.99
CA PHE A 74 -2.81 2.79 7.33
C PHE A 74 -2.27 1.52 8.00
N SER A 75 -1.74 1.61 9.22
CA SER A 75 -1.23 0.45 9.97
C SER A 75 -2.20 -0.06 11.03
N SER A 76 -2.03 -1.30 11.50
CA SER A 76 -2.83 -1.85 12.62
C SER A 76 -2.75 -1.01 13.90
N GLU A 77 -1.64 -0.34 14.14
CA GLU A 77 -1.38 0.51 15.30
C GLU A 77 -2.16 1.82 15.19
N ASN A 78 -2.62 2.19 13.99
CA ASN A 78 -3.42 3.39 13.80
C ASN A 78 -4.82 3.25 14.42
N TRP A 79 -5.29 2.04 14.70
CA TRP A 79 -6.52 1.80 15.48
C TRP A 79 -6.42 2.30 16.92
N LYS A 80 -5.21 2.44 17.48
CA LYS A 80 -5.00 2.97 18.84
C LYS A 80 -5.14 4.50 18.91
N ARG A 81 -5.33 5.18 17.78
CA ARG A 81 -5.53 6.63 17.72
C ARG A 81 -6.93 7.03 18.17
N PRO A 82 -7.19 8.30 18.51
CA PRO A 82 -8.53 8.76 18.85
C PRO A 82 -9.55 8.41 17.77
N ARG A 83 -10.75 7.98 18.18
CA ARG A 83 -11.83 7.52 17.28
C ARG A 83 -12.15 8.52 16.17
N ALA A 84 -12.17 9.82 16.49
CA ALA A 84 -12.40 10.87 15.51
C ALA A 84 -11.31 10.94 14.42
N GLU A 85 -10.04 10.70 14.76
CA GLU A 85 -8.95 10.64 13.79
C GLU A 85 -9.09 9.42 12.88
N VAL A 86 -9.43 8.25 13.46
CA VAL A 86 -9.67 7.03 12.67
C VAL A 86 -10.83 7.20 11.70
N GLN A 87 -11.97 7.75 12.15
CA GLN A 87 -13.11 8.04 11.29
C GLN A 87 -12.76 9.00 10.16
N PHE A 88 -11.96 10.03 10.44
CA PHE A 88 -11.48 10.96 9.44
C PHE A 88 -10.60 10.26 8.37
N LEU A 89 -9.69 9.38 8.79
CA LEU A 89 -8.84 8.61 7.88
C LEU A 89 -9.67 7.68 6.97
N MET A 90 -10.67 6.99 7.52
CA MET A 90 -11.60 6.17 6.73
C MET A 90 -12.40 7.02 5.74
N GLY A 91 -12.83 8.22 6.14
CA GLY A 91 -13.48 9.17 5.25
C GLY A 91 -12.59 9.64 4.09
N LEU A 92 -11.31 9.89 4.34
CA LEU A 92 -10.33 10.21 3.29
C LEU A 92 -10.13 9.04 2.32
N LEU A 93 -9.98 7.82 2.84
CA LEU A 93 -9.83 6.63 2.02
C LEU A 93 -11.05 6.43 1.11
N ARG A 94 -12.26 6.56 1.68
CA ARG A 94 -13.52 6.50 0.92
C ARG A 94 -13.54 7.54 -0.20
N SER A 95 -13.23 8.79 0.11
CA SER A 95 -13.22 9.86 -0.88
C SER A 95 -12.18 9.64 -1.99
N TYR A 96 -11.02 9.06 -1.66
CA TYR A 96 -9.99 8.74 -2.64
C TYR A 96 -10.46 7.63 -3.58
N LEU A 97 -10.99 6.52 -3.03
CA LEU A 97 -11.49 5.41 -3.84
C LEU A 97 -12.67 5.82 -4.74
N GLN A 98 -13.53 6.74 -4.28
CA GLN A 98 -14.67 7.20 -5.09
C GLN A 98 -14.30 8.17 -6.20
N ARG A 99 -13.24 8.97 -6.04
CA ARG A 99 -12.94 10.09 -6.95
C ARG A 99 -11.74 9.85 -7.85
N ASN A 100 -10.79 9.03 -7.40
CA ASN A 100 -9.49 8.93 -8.05
C ASN A 100 -9.28 7.60 -8.79
N VAL A 101 -10.16 6.62 -8.61
CA VAL A 101 -9.97 5.31 -9.25
C VAL A 101 -10.13 5.38 -10.76
N GLU A 102 -11.04 6.21 -11.27
CA GLU A 102 -11.13 6.50 -12.72
C GLU A 102 -9.85 7.16 -13.23
N GLU A 103 -9.31 8.16 -12.52
CA GLU A 103 -8.02 8.77 -12.87
C GLU A 103 -6.87 7.75 -12.90
N LEU A 104 -6.85 6.78 -11.98
CA LEU A 104 -5.88 5.68 -11.99
C LEU A 104 -6.09 4.78 -13.21
N HIS A 105 -7.34 4.48 -13.54
CA HIS A 105 -7.68 3.63 -14.66
C HIS A 105 -7.25 4.26 -15.99
N ASP A 106 -7.58 5.53 -16.20
CA ASP A 106 -7.21 6.32 -17.38
C ASP A 106 -5.69 6.47 -17.53
N ALA A 107 -4.97 6.54 -16.41
CA ALA A 107 -3.51 6.54 -16.38
C ALA A 107 -2.89 5.15 -16.60
N GLY A 108 -3.70 4.11 -16.85
CA GLY A 108 -3.23 2.74 -17.04
C GLY A 108 -2.62 2.12 -15.78
N ILE A 109 -2.97 2.60 -14.60
CA ILE A 109 -2.44 2.13 -13.31
C ILE A 109 -3.30 0.97 -12.81
N ARG A 110 -2.66 -0.13 -12.40
CA ARG A 110 -3.32 -1.28 -11.78
C ARG A 110 -3.27 -1.15 -10.26
N LEU A 111 -4.42 -1.03 -9.61
CA LEU A 111 -4.52 -0.91 -8.16
C LEU A 111 -4.69 -2.28 -7.49
N SER A 112 -3.98 -2.48 -6.38
CA SER A 112 -4.16 -3.59 -5.45
C SER A 112 -4.11 -3.09 -4.02
N VAL A 113 -4.92 -3.67 -3.14
CA VAL A 113 -4.92 -3.35 -1.71
C VAL A 113 -4.54 -4.58 -0.89
N ILE A 114 -3.44 -4.47 -0.17
CA ILE A 114 -2.96 -5.51 0.75
C ILE A 114 -3.27 -5.11 2.20
N GLY A 115 -3.50 -6.12 3.04
CA GLY A 115 -3.79 -5.91 4.46
C GLY A 115 -5.06 -6.58 4.96
N GLU A 116 -5.38 -6.38 6.23
CA GLU A 116 -6.55 -7.00 6.87
C GLU A 116 -7.82 -6.19 6.61
N ARG A 117 -8.57 -6.58 5.57
CA ARG A 117 -9.81 -5.90 5.13
C ARG A 117 -10.97 -6.03 6.09
N ASP A 118 -11.03 -7.09 6.90
CA ASP A 118 -12.15 -7.37 7.80
C ASP A 118 -12.39 -6.29 8.88
N ALA A 119 -11.35 -5.52 9.22
CA ALA A 119 -11.45 -4.42 10.18
C ALA A 119 -11.89 -3.10 9.52
N LEU A 120 -11.95 -3.05 8.19
CA LEU A 120 -12.40 -1.86 7.46
C LEU A 120 -13.94 -1.83 7.41
N PRO A 121 -14.54 -0.64 7.35
CA PRO A 121 -15.96 -0.50 7.05
C PRO A 121 -16.36 -1.26 5.77
N ALA A 122 -17.51 -1.94 5.78
CA ALA A 122 -17.94 -2.80 4.67
C ALA A 122 -17.98 -2.05 3.33
N ASP A 123 -18.48 -0.82 3.33
CA ASP A 123 -18.55 0.00 2.12
C ASP A 123 -17.16 0.34 1.54
N ILE A 124 -16.12 0.44 2.38
CA ILE A 124 -14.74 0.66 1.93
C ILE A 124 -14.21 -0.63 1.30
N VAL A 125 -14.57 -1.79 1.87
CA VAL A 125 -14.21 -3.10 1.28
C VAL A 125 -14.82 -3.25 -0.11
N ASP A 126 -16.08 -2.86 -0.29
CA ASP A 126 -16.75 -2.87 -1.59
C ASP A 126 -16.08 -1.92 -2.58
N LEU A 127 -15.79 -0.68 -2.17
CA LEU A 127 -15.07 0.30 -2.99
C LEU A 127 -13.67 -0.19 -3.41
N ILE A 128 -12.96 -0.88 -2.51
CA ILE A 128 -11.66 -1.49 -2.84
C ILE A 128 -11.87 -2.56 -3.91
N ALA A 129 -12.84 -3.46 -3.74
CA ALA A 129 -13.10 -4.54 -4.68
C ALA A 129 -13.50 -4.00 -6.07
N ASP A 130 -14.28 -2.94 -6.12
CA ASP A 130 -14.66 -2.26 -7.35
C ASP A 130 -13.45 -1.62 -8.04
N ALA A 131 -12.57 -0.97 -7.28
CA ALA A 131 -11.37 -0.34 -7.81
C ALA A 131 -10.34 -1.34 -8.35
N GLU A 132 -10.12 -2.44 -7.63
CA GLU A 132 -9.28 -3.55 -8.10
C GLU A 132 -9.86 -4.18 -9.36
N ARG A 133 -11.19 -4.34 -9.44
CA ARG A 133 -11.86 -4.90 -10.61
C ARG A 133 -11.77 -3.97 -11.82
N LEU A 134 -11.94 -2.66 -11.64
CA LEU A 134 -11.85 -1.69 -12.74
C LEU A 134 -10.44 -1.64 -13.34
N THR A 135 -9.42 -1.72 -12.48
CA THR A 135 -8.02 -1.51 -12.90
C THR A 135 -7.26 -2.81 -13.19
N ARG A 136 -7.90 -3.98 -13.09
CA ARG A 136 -7.23 -5.29 -13.13
C ARG A 136 -6.39 -5.57 -14.38
N ASP A 137 -6.86 -5.10 -15.53
CA ASP A 137 -6.26 -5.38 -16.84
C ASP A 137 -5.30 -4.26 -17.29
N ASN A 138 -5.08 -3.27 -16.42
CA ASN A 138 -4.13 -2.21 -16.68
C ASN A 138 -2.69 -2.73 -16.62
N ALA A 139 -1.87 -2.29 -17.58
CA ALA A 139 -0.50 -2.76 -17.78
C ALA A 139 0.59 -1.74 -17.40
N GLY A 140 0.21 -0.56 -16.93
CA GLY A 140 1.13 0.47 -16.45
C GLY A 140 1.62 0.18 -15.02
N LEU A 141 1.75 1.23 -14.21
CA LEU A 141 2.23 1.12 -12.84
C LEU A 141 1.35 0.16 -12.01
N ALA A 142 1.97 -0.81 -11.34
CA ALA A 142 1.29 -1.63 -10.33
C ALA A 142 1.34 -0.90 -8.97
N LEU A 143 0.25 -0.21 -8.64
CA LEU A 143 0.08 0.50 -7.37
C LEU A 143 -0.49 -0.44 -6.31
N THR A 144 0.24 -0.62 -5.21
CA THR A 144 -0.22 -1.34 -4.03
C THR A 144 -0.41 -0.39 -2.86
N ILE A 145 -1.60 -0.42 -2.24
CA ILE A 145 -1.86 0.32 -1.00
C ILE A 145 -1.93 -0.67 0.16
N ALA A 146 -1.07 -0.52 1.15
CA ALA A 146 -1.10 -1.30 2.38
C ALA A 146 -2.01 -0.64 3.42
N LEU A 147 -3.12 -1.30 3.75
CA LEU A 147 -4.14 -0.83 4.69
C LEU A 147 -4.33 -1.82 5.83
N ASN A 148 -4.42 -1.32 7.07
CA ASN A 148 -4.43 -2.19 8.24
C ASN A 148 -3.30 -3.23 8.20
N TYR A 149 -2.11 -2.77 7.84
CA TYR A 149 -0.93 -3.60 7.67
C TYR A 149 -0.02 -3.50 8.91
N GLY A 150 0.51 -4.64 9.36
CA GLY A 150 1.38 -4.74 10.54
C GLY A 150 2.19 -6.04 10.55
N ALA A 151 3.32 -6.02 11.25
CA ALA A 151 4.27 -7.13 11.34
C ALA A 151 3.73 -8.34 12.13
N ALA A 152 2.83 -8.10 13.08
CA ALA A 152 2.12 -9.13 13.82
C ALA A 152 0.70 -9.31 13.25
N PRO A 153 0.20 -10.55 13.07
CA PRO A 153 -1.21 -10.78 12.82
C PRO A 153 -2.02 -10.15 13.96
N THR A 154 -2.88 -9.18 13.65
CA THR A 154 -3.85 -8.69 14.63
C THR A 154 -5.12 -9.54 14.60
N SER A 155 -5.38 -10.23 13.48
CA SER A 155 -6.47 -11.18 13.34
C SER A 155 -6.06 -12.65 13.52
N SER A 156 -6.81 -13.38 14.36
CA SER A 156 -6.74 -14.83 14.50
C SER A 156 -7.09 -15.59 13.22
N ARG A 157 -7.58 -14.91 12.17
CA ARG A 157 -7.87 -15.50 10.86
C ARG A 157 -6.62 -15.95 10.11
N ARG A 158 -5.43 -15.35 10.32
CA ARG A 158 -4.19 -15.79 9.63
C ARG A 158 -3.77 -17.21 10.04
N PRO A 159 -3.63 -17.53 11.35
CA PRO A 159 -3.43 -18.90 11.79
C PRO A 159 -4.54 -19.84 11.32
N ARG A 160 -5.81 -19.41 11.37
CA ARG A 160 -6.96 -20.22 10.93
C ARG A 160 -6.94 -20.53 9.43
N ARG A 161 -6.52 -19.61 8.56
CA ARG A 161 -6.38 -19.86 7.12
C ARG A 161 -5.25 -20.84 6.80
N LEU A 162 -4.14 -20.75 7.52
CA LEU A 162 -3.05 -21.73 7.39
C LEU A 162 -3.51 -23.10 7.88
N ALA A 163 -4.18 -23.17 9.04
CA ALA A 163 -4.76 -24.40 9.57
C ALA A 163 -5.76 -25.03 8.59
N ALA A 164 -6.66 -24.25 7.97
CA ALA A 164 -7.59 -24.74 6.96
C ALA A 164 -6.89 -25.30 5.71
N ARG A 165 -5.74 -24.73 5.31
CA ARG A 165 -4.93 -25.26 4.19
C ARG A 165 -4.22 -26.56 4.56
N VAL A 166 -3.82 -26.70 5.82
CA VAL A 166 -3.26 -27.94 6.36
C VAL A 166 -4.33 -29.03 6.41
N GLU A 167 -5.51 -28.71 6.94
CA GLU A 167 -6.66 -29.61 6.99
C GLU A 167 -7.10 -30.07 5.59
N ALA A 168 -7.04 -29.18 4.60
CA ALA A 168 -7.32 -29.51 3.20
C ALA A 168 -6.18 -30.23 2.46
N GLY A 169 -5.08 -30.58 3.15
CA GLY A 169 -3.93 -31.28 2.55
C GLY A 169 -3.11 -30.46 1.56
N MET A 170 -3.32 -29.14 1.48
CA MET A 170 -2.62 -28.23 0.55
C MET A 170 -1.32 -27.64 1.12
N LEU A 171 -0.99 -27.98 2.37
CA LEU A 171 0.19 -27.51 3.09
C LEU A 171 0.51 -28.50 4.20
N ALA A 172 1.76 -28.95 4.33
CA ALA A 172 2.13 -29.75 5.49
C ALA A 172 2.36 -28.86 6.73
N PRO A 173 2.02 -29.29 7.96
CA PRO A 173 2.19 -28.46 9.16
C PRO A 173 3.64 -27.96 9.37
N ASP A 174 4.60 -28.81 9.07
CA ASP A 174 6.05 -28.63 9.12
C ASP A 174 6.58 -27.67 8.04
N GLU A 175 5.77 -27.39 7.01
CA GLU A 175 6.04 -26.31 6.07
C GLU A 175 5.58 -24.93 6.57
N ILE A 176 4.99 -24.80 7.77
CA ILE A 176 4.62 -23.49 8.32
C ILE A 176 5.84 -22.84 8.97
N ASP A 177 6.57 -22.03 8.22
CA ASP A 177 7.66 -21.19 8.73
C ASP A 177 7.27 -19.70 8.82
N GLY A 178 8.09 -18.89 9.49
CA GLY A 178 7.84 -17.44 9.64
C GLY A 178 7.78 -16.68 8.31
N GLY A 179 8.45 -17.16 7.26
CA GLY A 179 8.42 -16.63 5.91
C GLY A 179 7.11 -16.95 5.17
N ARG A 180 6.57 -18.16 5.33
CA ARG A 180 5.30 -18.61 4.77
C ARG A 180 4.11 -18.04 5.54
N VAL A 181 4.22 -17.82 6.85
CA VAL A 181 3.25 -17.02 7.61
C VAL A 181 3.20 -15.58 7.07
N ARG A 182 4.35 -15.01 6.71
CA ARG A 182 4.45 -13.69 6.06
C ARG A 182 3.91 -13.69 4.61
N ARG A 183 4.19 -14.71 3.80
CA ARG A 183 3.75 -14.77 2.38
C ARG A 183 2.31 -15.21 2.19
N ALA A 184 1.80 -16.10 3.04
CA ALA A 184 0.37 -16.43 3.11
C ALA A 184 -0.47 -15.20 3.48
N SER A 185 0.20 -14.20 4.06
CA SER A 185 -0.32 -12.88 4.28
C SER A 185 -0.10 -12.00 3.06
N LEU A 186 -1.09 -11.98 2.16
CA LEU A 186 -1.43 -10.80 1.36
C LEU A 186 -0.44 -10.38 0.23
N HIS A 187 0.70 -11.05 0.07
CA HIS A 187 1.73 -10.76 -0.95
C HIS A 187 1.71 -11.70 -2.15
N ARG A 188 0.54 -12.10 -2.65
CA ARG A 188 0.52 -12.96 -3.85
C ARG A 188 0.91 -12.15 -5.09
N GLY A 189 2.17 -12.27 -5.49
CA GLY A 189 2.68 -11.79 -6.77
C GLY A 189 3.38 -10.43 -6.76
N LEU A 190 3.65 -9.83 -5.59
CA LEU A 190 4.47 -8.62 -5.52
C LEU A 190 5.96 -8.99 -5.42
N PRO A 191 6.84 -8.43 -6.26
CA PRO A 191 8.29 -8.58 -6.08
C PRO A 191 8.72 -7.94 -4.75
N ASP A 192 9.88 -8.33 -4.23
CA ASP A 192 10.46 -7.64 -3.07
C ASP A 192 10.80 -6.18 -3.44
N PRO A 193 10.72 -5.20 -2.50
CA PRO A 193 11.08 -3.82 -2.80
C PRO A 193 12.60 -3.68 -3.01
N ASP A 194 13.00 -3.05 -4.12
CA ASP A 194 14.39 -2.65 -4.39
C ASP A 194 14.78 -1.40 -3.59
N LEU A 195 13.80 -0.52 -3.33
CA LEU A 195 13.98 0.70 -2.54
C LEU A 195 12.86 0.84 -1.52
N MET A 196 13.25 1.13 -0.28
CA MET A 196 12.33 1.49 0.80
C MET A 196 12.60 2.91 1.29
N ILE A 197 11.57 3.77 1.25
CA ILE A 197 11.63 5.18 1.66
C ILE A 197 10.74 5.39 2.88
N ARG A 198 11.22 6.14 3.86
CA ARG A 198 10.44 6.59 5.03
C ARG A 198 10.62 8.09 5.25
N THR A 199 9.52 8.81 5.45
CA THR A 199 9.48 10.29 5.61
C THR A 199 9.15 10.75 7.03
#